data_AF-A0AAN5I0H8-F1
#
_entry.id   AF-A0AAN5I0H8-F1
#
_cell.length_a   1.000
_cell.length_b   1.000
_cell.length_c   1.000
_cell.angle_alpha   90.00
_cell.angle_beta   90.00
_cell.angle_gamma   90.00
#
_symmetry.space_group_name_H-M   'P 1'
#
loop_
_entity.id
_entity.type
_entity.pdbx_description
1 polymer ?
#
loop_
_entity_poly.entity_id
_entity_poly.type
_entity_poly.pdbx_seq_one_letter_code
_entity_poly.pdbx_strand_id
1 'polypeptide(L)'
;HSLTCPSTDQMEESRSCLVCSKSILSIHLGIDICRACASFFKRAKKTGKVYPCRQGTGKCQISRESKFTCRRCRFDQCVSVGAVYDGPMRVRANPPAPHLERIEKEFKLMIKRRRIREEEFMKSFPHNVKIPHPKETIYVMSAVSSVDLYLITSEESMTFIDKVFPVLNRLSAPDKDSLCKDYIVKLHIIVSYYLTQKLFGDLDKKMMSSVVTCYDTEIPFDYYYPEDKGNKEFFER
;
A
#
# COMPACT_ATOMS: atom_id res chain seq x y z
N HIS A 1 41.16 31.12 16.38
CA HIS A 1 40.89 30.21 15.26
C HIS A 1 39.67 29.38 15.61
N SER A 2 38.55 29.75 15.00
CA SER A 2 37.21 29.28 15.35
C SER A 2 36.98 27.85 14.87
N LEU A 3 36.41 27.04 15.75
CA LEU A 3 35.93 25.69 15.51
C LEU A 3 34.79 25.71 14.48
N THR A 4 34.91 24.95 13.39
CA THR A 4 33.79 24.66 12.48
C THR A 4 33.37 23.20 12.63
N CYS A 5 32.10 23.02 12.95
CA CYS A 5 31.37 21.78 13.17
C CYS A 5 31.31 20.91 11.90
N PRO A 6 31.29 19.57 11.99
CA PRO A 6 31.02 18.70 10.86
C PRO A 6 29.54 18.82 10.48
N SER A 7 29.27 19.19 9.22
CA SER A 7 27.95 19.16 8.65
C SER A 7 27.41 17.73 8.68
N THR A 8 26.32 17.54 9.40
CA THR A 8 25.47 16.35 9.35
C THR A 8 25.01 16.11 7.92
N ASP A 9 25.72 15.25 7.19
CA ASP A 9 25.15 14.50 6.06
C ASP A 9 24.08 13.57 6.63
N GLN A 10 22.88 14.12 6.80
CA GLN A 10 21.69 13.31 6.84
C GLN A 10 21.62 12.61 5.49
N MET A 11 21.66 11.28 5.53
CA MET A 11 21.44 10.41 4.39
C MET A 11 20.05 10.72 3.83
N GLU A 12 19.98 11.68 2.90
CA GLU A 12 18.75 12.03 2.18
C GLU A 12 18.30 10.77 1.45
N GLU A 13 17.20 10.18 1.92
CA GLU A 13 16.55 9.05 1.29
C GLU A 13 16.35 9.37 -0.20
N SER A 14 17.06 8.67 -1.07
CA SER A 14 17.14 9.02 -2.49
C SER A 14 15.81 8.71 -3.18
N ARG A 15 14.89 9.67 -3.17
CA ARG A 15 13.59 9.53 -3.84
C ARG A 15 13.76 9.53 -5.35
N SER A 16 12.93 8.76 -6.05
CA SER A 16 12.97 8.64 -7.51
C SER A 16 11.65 9.06 -8.15
N CYS A 17 11.75 9.60 -9.36
CA CYS A 17 10.60 10.02 -10.16
C CYS A 17 9.78 8.81 -10.61
N LEU A 18 8.50 8.73 -10.21
CA LEU A 18 7.57 7.63 -10.55
C LEU A 18 7.31 7.46 -12.07
N VAL A 19 7.74 8.41 -12.89
CA VAL A 19 7.58 8.38 -14.35
C VAL A 19 8.84 7.92 -15.09
N CYS A 20 10.03 8.30 -14.62
CA CYS A 20 11.27 8.11 -15.38
C CYS A 20 12.48 7.73 -14.52
N SER A 21 12.24 7.39 -13.25
CA SER A 21 13.21 6.93 -12.24
C SER A 21 14.37 7.89 -11.94
N LYS A 22 14.36 9.12 -12.46
CA LYS A 22 15.35 10.15 -12.12
C LYS A 22 15.29 10.47 -10.63
N SER A 23 16.43 10.51 -9.94
CA SER A 23 16.52 11.02 -8.57
C SER A 23 15.93 12.44 -8.46
N ILE A 24 15.16 12.67 -7.39
CA ILE A 24 14.48 13.94 -7.12
C ILE A 24 14.78 14.41 -5.69
N LEU A 25 15.01 15.71 -5.56
CA LEU A 25 15.11 16.40 -4.26
C LEU A 25 13.77 17.02 -3.84
N SER A 26 12.88 17.27 -4.80
CA SER A 26 11.57 17.88 -4.57
C SER A 26 10.48 17.24 -5.40
N ILE A 27 9.24 17.34 -4.91
CA ILE A 27 8.04 16.81 -5.55
C ILE A 27 7.36 17.87 -6.43
N HIS A 28 6.55 17.42 -7.40
CA HIS A 28 5.74 18.31 -8.23
C HIS A 28 4.37 17.71 -8.47
N LEU A 29 3.35 18.57 -8.60
CA LEU A 29 1.95 18.14 -8.75
C LEU A 29 1.45 17.24 -7.60
N GLY A 30 2.03 17.35 -6.40
CA GLY A 30 1.66 16.56 -5.22
C GLY A 30 2.17 15.13 -5.20
N ILE A 31 2.99 14.72 -6.19
CA ILE A 31 3.52 13.36 -6.32
C ILE A 31 5.03 13.40 -6.63
N ASP A 32 5.70 12.26 -6.40
CA ASP A 32 7.14 12.07 -6.61
C ASP A 32 7.50 12.02 -8.10
N ILE A 33 7.42 13.15 -8.79
CA ILE A 33 7.83 13.30 -10.19
C ILE A 33 8.85 14.41 -10.33
N CYS A 34 9.83 14.23 -11.23
CA CYS A 34 10.84 15.27 -11.49
C CYS A 34 10.27 16.48 -12.24
N ARG A 35 10.96 17.62 -12.14
CA ARG A 35 10.59 18.88 -12.82
C ARG A 35 10.31 18.72 -14.31
N ALA A 36 11.07 17.87 -14.99
CA ALA A 36 10.92 17.62 -16.42
C ALA A 36 9.61 16.88 -16.74
N CYS A 37 9.25 15.85 -15.97
CA CYS A 37 7.99 15.12 -16.13
C CYS A 37 6.78 16.00 -15.80
N ALA A 38 6.86 16.78 -14.71
CA ALA A 38 5.81 17.74 -14.36
C ALA A 38 5.61 18.78 -15.48
N SER A 39 6.69 19.37 -16.00
CA SER A 39 6.61 20.36 -17.08
C SER A 39 6.07 19.77 -18.37
N PHE A 40 6.48 18.54 -18.71
CA PHE A 40 5.95 17.79 -19.84
C PHE A 40 4.44 17.55 -19.70
N PHE A 41 4.00 17.05 -18.55
CA PHE A 41 2.59 16.75 -18.28
C PHE A 41 1.70 18.00 -18.38
N LYS A 42 2.13 19.12 -17.77
CA LYS A 42 1.42 20.41 -17.87
C LYS A 42 1.23 20.87 -19.32
N ARG A 43 2.28 20.79 -20.14
CA ARG A 43 2.19 21.15 -21.57
C ARG A 43 1.27 20.21 -22.33
N ALA A 44 1.36 18.90 -22.08
CA ALA A 44 0.51 17.91 -22.72
C ALA A 44 -0.98 18.15 -22.39
N LYS A 45 -1.32 18.38 -21.12
CA LYS A 45 -2.69 18.72 -20.70
C LYS A 45 -3.16 20.05 -21.29
N LYS A 46 -2.35 21.12 -21.24
CA LYS A 46 -2.73 22.44 -21.78
C LYS A 46 -2.97 22.42 -23.30
N THR A 47 -2.17 21.65 -24.03
CA THR A 47 -2.27 21.60 -25.50
C THR A 47 -3.31 20.60 -26.01
N GLY A 48 -3.75 19.65 -25.17
CA GLY A 48 -4.65 18.57 -25.59
C GLY A 48 -4.07 17.65 -26.67
N LYS A 49 -2.75 17.71 -26.94
CA LYS A 49 -2.13 16.96 -28.03
C LYS A 49 -2.16 15.46 -27.74
N VAL A 50 -2.72 14.69 -28.68
CA VAL A 50 -2.63 13.24 -28.71
C VAL A 50 -1.28 12.84 -29.31
N TYR A 51 -0.47 12.13 -28.55
CA TYR A 51 0.81 11.61 -29.03
C TYR A 51 0.63 10.21 -29.62
N PRO A 52 1.11 9.93 -30.83
CA PRO A 52 1.18 8.55 -31.32
C PRO A 52 2.35 7.82 -30.66
N CYS A 53 2.16 6.52 -30.38
CA CYS A 53 3.26 5.65 -30.00
C CYS A 53 3.98 5.18 -31.26
N ARG A 54 5.23 5.62 -31.46
CA ARG A 54 6.01 5.28 -32.67
C ARG A 54 6.34 3.79 -32.78
N GLN A 55 6.44 3.09 -31.65
CA GLN A 55 6.66 1.64 -31.64
C GLN A 55 5.35 0.84 -31.80
N GLY A 56 4.18 1.49 -31.80
CA GLY A 56 2.88 0.81 -31.88
C GLY A 56 2.47 0.01 -30.63
N THR A 57 3.40 -0.33 -29.73
CA THR A 57 3.14 -1.22 -28.58
C THR A 57 2.35 -0.58 -27.45
N GLY A 58 2.37 0.76 -27.34
CA GLY A 58 1.81 1.48 -26.19
C GLY A 58 2.54 1.23 -24.86
N LYS A 59 3.62 0.43 -24.84
CA LYS A 59 4.33 -0.03 -23.63
C LYS A 59 5.82 0.31 -23.65
N CYS A 60 6.20 1.44 -24.26
CA CYS A 60 7.59 1.86 -24.32
C CYS A 60 8.15 2.11 -22.92
N GLN A 61 9.34 1.59 -22.62
CA GLN A 61 10.05 1.86 -21.37
C GLN A 61 10.43 3.35 -21.28
N ILE A 62 10.11 3.96 -20.13
CA ILE A 62 10.43 5.35 -19.83
C ILE A 62 11.60 5.38 -18.85
N SER A 63 12.79 5.70 -19.34
CA SER A 63 13.99 5.83 -18.50
C SER A 63 14.70 7.17 -18.77
N ARG A 64 15.61 7.54 -17.86
CA ARG A 64 16.44 8.76 -18.01
C ARG A 64 17.46 8.60 -19.14
N GLU A 65 17.93 7.39 -19.37
CA GLU A 65 19.02 7.05 -20.30
C GLU A 65 18.54 7.04 -21.76
N SER A 66 17.23 6.89 -21.99
CA SER A 66 16.67 6.92 -23.34
C SER A 66 16.64 8.34 -23.91
N LYS A 67 17.56 8.61 -24.86
CA LYS A 67 17.57 9.84 -25.68
C LYS A 67 16.24 10.10 -26.40
N PHE A 68 15.44 9.04 -26.62
CA PHE A 68 14.17 9.11 -27.34
C PHE A 68 13.02 8.53 -26.53
N THR A 69 12.63 9.24 -25.48
CA THR A 69 11.47 8.86 -24.66
C THR A 69 10.15 8.99 -25.46
N CYS A 70 9.37 7.92 -25.56
CA CYS A 70 8.05 7.93 -26.19
C CYS A 70 7.10 8.90 -25.46
N ARG A 71 6.59 9.92 -26.16
CA ARG A 71 5.72 10.95 -25.56
C ARG A 71 4.36 10.40 -25.15
N ARG A 72 3.81 9.45 -25.92
CA ARG A 72 2.55 8.77 -25.58
C ARG A 72 2.69 8.01 -24.26
N CYS A 73 3.60 7.05 -24.21
CA CYS A 73 3.82 6.23 -23.02
C CYS A 73 4.29 7.07 -21.82
N ARG A 74 5.06 8.15 -22.02
CA ARG A 74 5.41 9.07 -20.93
C ARG A 74 4.18 9.82 -20.38
N PHE A 75 3.26 10.24 -21.24
CA PHE A 75 2.03 10.90 -20.81
C PHE A 75 1.11 9.93 -20.09
N ASP A 76 0.93 8.74 -20.65
CA ASP A 76 0.13 7.67 -20.04
C ASP A 76 0.72 7.28 -18.68
N GLN A 77 2.05 7.18 -18.57
CA GLN A 77 2.73 6.96 -17.30
C GLN A 77 2.46 8.09 -16.30
N CYS A 78 2.55 9.37 -16.70
CA CYS A 78 2.18 10.48 -15.83
C CYS A 78 0.74 10.37 -15.31
N VAL A 79 -0.22 9.99 -16.17
CA VAL A 79 -1.61 9.79 -15.76
C VAL A 79 -1.72 8.61 -14.79
N SER A 80 -1.05 7.50 -15.08
CA SER A 80 -1.11 6.28 -14.25
C SER A 80 -0.60 6.47 -12.83
N VAL A 81 0.41 7.34 -12.64
CA VAL A 81 0.95 7.67 -11.32
C VAL A 81 0.16 8.78 -10.60
N GLY A 82 -0.98 9.19 -11.15
CA GLY A 82 -1.89 10.15 -10.54
C GLY A 82 -1.51 11.62 -10.74
N ALA A 83 -0.76 11.97 -11.79
CA ALA A 83 -0.48 13.39 -12.07
C ALA A 83 -1.77 14.13 -12.45
N VAL A 84 -2.06 15.23 -11.76
CA VAL A 84 -3.21 16.11 -12.01
C VAL A 84 -2.74 17.53 -12.33
N TYR A 85 -3.44 18.20 -13.25
CA TYR A 85 -3.18 19.59 -13.60
C TYR A 85 -4.49 20.35 -13.80
N ASP A 86 -4.87 21.12 -12.77
CA ASP A 86 -6.14 21.87 -12.73
C ASP A 86 -5.96 23.37 -13.05
N GLY A 87 -4.89 23.73 -13.76
CA GLY A 87 -4.60 25.12 -14.16
C GLY A 87 -3.38 25.74 -13.47
N PRO A 88 -3.23 27.09 -13.49
CA PRO A 88 -2.04 27.76 -12.97
C PRO A 88 -1.89 27.50 -11.46
N MET A 89 -0.82 26.80 -11.08
CA MET A 89 -0.51 26.53 -9.68
C MET A 89 -0.27 27.84 -8.94
N ARG A 90 -1.15 28.19 -8.00
CA ARG A 90 -0.80 29.15 -6.94
C ARG A 90 0.27 28.49 -6.06
N VAL A 91 1.39 29.17 -5.83
CA VAL A 91 2.41 28.72 -4.88
C VAL A 91 1.73 28.61 -3.52
N ARG A 92 1.56 27.39 -3.02
CA ARG A 92 1.05 27.18 -1.65
C ARG A 92 2.23 27.39 -0.71
N ALA A 93 2.05 28.23 0.32
CA ALA A 93 3.04 28.42 1.37
C ALA A 93 3.42 27.09 2.04
N ASN A 94 2.44 26.18 2.18
CA ASN A 94 2.61 24.84 2.70
C ASN A 94 2.08 23.82 1.66
N PRO A 95 2.93 23.21 0.83
CA PRO A 95 2.50 22.11 -0.03
C PRO A 95 2.07 20.91 0.85
N PRO A 96 1.01 20.18 0.47
CA PRO A 96 0.65 18.95 1.17
C PRO A 96 1.82 17.95 1.09
N ALA A 97 1.97 17.12 2.12
CA ALA A 97 2.95 16.05 2.14
C ALA A 97 2.84 15.18 0.87
N PRO A 98 3.98 14.69 0.32
CA PRO A 98 4.00 13.76 -0.79
C PRO A 98 2.97 12.64 -0.64
N HIS A 99 2.36 12.23 -1.75
CA HIS A 99 1.31 11.22 -1.69
C HIS A 99 1.79 9.89 -1.08
N LEU A 100 3.00 9.45 -1.42
CA LEU A 100 3.60 8.23 -0.86
C LEU A 100 3.86 8.34 0.65
N GLU A 101 4.32 9.50 1.12
CA GLU A 101 4.54 9.74 2.55
C GLU A 101 3.21 9.69 3.32
N ARG A 102 2.14 10.25 2.74
CA ARG A 102 0.78 10.16 3.31
C ARG A 102 0.29 8.72 3.38
N ILE A 103 0.49 7.93 2.31
CA ILE A 103 0.18 6.50 2.28
C ILE A 103 0.93 5.77 3.40
N GLU A 104 2.24 5.94 3.48
CA GLU A 104 3.09 5.25 4.44
C GLU A 104 2.69 5.59 5.88
N LYS A 105 2.51 6.89 6.17
CA LYS A 105 2.10 7.36 7.49
C LYS A 105 0.75 6.77 7.91
N GLU A 106 -0.26 6.86 7.05
CA GLU A 106 -1.59 6.34 7.37
C GLU A 106 -1.62 4.81 7.43
N PHE A 107 -0.78 4.13 6.66
CA PHE A 107 -0.64 2.67 6.72
C PHE A 107 -0.12 2.22 8.09
N LYS A 108 0.94 2.86 8.59
CA LYS A 108 1.47 2.59 9.95
C LYS A 108 0.41 2.83 11.02
N LEU A 109 -0.37 3.90 10.89
CA LEU A 109 -1.46 4.21 11.83
C LEU A 109 -2.62 3.21 11.74
N MET A 110 -2.98 2.75 10.54
CA MET A 110 -4.00 1.72 10.33
C MET A 110 -3.61 0.41 11.03
N ILE A 111 -2.38 -0.08 10.84
CA ILE A 111 -1.90 -1.30 11.50
C ILE A 111 -1.92 -1.15 13.03
N LYS A 112 -1.54 0.03 13.56
CA LYS A 112 -1.58 0.29 15.00
C LYS A 112 -3.01 0.27 15.56
N ARG A 113 -3.98 0.91 14.90
CA ARG A 113 -5.39 0.92 15.32
C ARG A 113 -5.99 -0.48 15.27
N ARG A 114 -5.73 -1.21 14.18
CA ARG A 114 -6.14 -2.61 14.05
C ARG A 114 -5.58 -3.46 15.17
N ARG A 115 -4.29 -3.35 15.49
CA ARG A 115 -3.68 -4.15 16.56
C ARG A 115 -4.37 -3.96 17.90
N ILE A 116 -4.68 -2.71 18.29
CA ILE A 116 -5.39 -2.43 19.54
C ILE A 116 -6.74 -3.15 19.56
N ARG A 117 -7.57 -2.94 18.53
CA ARG A 117 -8.92 -3.50 18.45
C ARG A 117 -8.93 -5.03 18.36
N GLU A 118 -8.05 -5.59 17.51
CA GLU A 118 -7.96 -7.03 17.30
C GLU A 118 -7.39 -7.73 18.56
N GLU A 119 -6.43 -7.15 19.29
CA GLU A 119 -5.94 -7.72 20.55
C GLU A 119 -7.00 -7.69 21.65
N GLU A 120 -7.75 -6.59 21.78
CA GLU A 120 -8.88 -6.49 22.71
C GLU A 120 -9.94 -7.54 22.39
N PHE A 121 -10.30 -7.69 21.12
CA PHE A 121 -11.22 -8.71 20.65
C PHE A 121 -10.71 -10.11 20.98
N MET A 122 -9.47 -10.45 20.62
CA MET A 122 -8.91 -11.77 20.91
C MET A 122 -8.89 -12.04 22.41
N LYS A 123 -8.52 -11.08 23.27
CA LYS A 123 -8.52 -11.27 24.74
C LYS A 123 -9.89 -11.65 25.32
N SER A 124 -10.98 -11.37 24.62
CA SER A 124 -12.33 -11.77 25.06
C SER A 124 -12.61 -13.27 24.92
N PHE A 125 -11.79 -14.02 24.16
CA PHE A 125 -11.96 -15.45 23.97
C PHE A 125 -11.17 -16.25 25.02
N PRO A 126 -11.82 -17.19 25.73
CA PRO A 126 -11.20 -17.93 26.84
C PRO A 126 -10.17 -18.99 26.39
N HIS A 127 -10.18 -19.41 25.12
CA HIS A 127 -9.41 -20.56 24.63
C HIS A 127 -8.58 -20.25 23.37
N ASN A 128 -7.92 -19.08 23.34
CA ASN A 128 -7.00 -18.79 22.23
C ASN A 128 -5.69 -19.55 22.38
N VAL A 129 -5.25 -20.17 21.29
CA VAL A 129 -3.90 -20.71 21.18
C VAL A 129 -2.97 -19.60 20.68
N LYS A 130 -1.80 -19.48 21.29
CA LYS A 130 -0.75 -18.54 20.88
C LYS A 130 0.25 -19.24 19.99
N ILE A 131 0.64 -18.59 18.90
CA ILE A 131 1.77 -19.02 18.08
C ILE A 131 3.05 -18.48 18.73
N PRO A 132 4.07 -19.32 18.97
CA PRO A 132 5.34 -18.86 19.51
C PRO A 132 5.98 -17.79 18.63
N HIS A 133 6.23 -16.62 19.20
CA HIS A 133 6.97 -15.54 18.53
C HIS A 133 7.71 -14.69 19.58
N PRO A 134 8.98 -14.31 19.34
CA PRO A 134 9.84 -13.71 20.38
C PRO A 134 9.45 -12.29 20.80
N LYS A 135 8.73 -11.54 19.96
CA LYS A 135 8.47 -10.09 20.15
C LYS A 135 7.01 -9.68 20.13
N GLU A 136 6.14 -10.56 19.65
CA GLU A 136 4.75 -10.20 19.33
C GLU A 136 3.84 -11.26 19.89
N THR A 137 2.67 -10.85 20.39
CA THR A 137 1.62 -11.80 20.72
C THR A 137 0.82 -12.08 19.46
N ILE A 138 0.86 -13.33 19.02
CA ILE A 138 0.16 -13.81 17.82
C ILE A 138 -0.69 -15.00 18.24
N TYR A 139 -1.94 -15.01 17.81
CA TYR A 139 -2.89 -16.09 18.07
C TYR A 139 -3.13 -16.91 16.81
N VAL A 140 -3.56 -18.14 17.02
CA VAL A 140 -4.05 -18.98 15.93
C VAL A 140 -5.40 -18.44 15.46
N MET A 141 -5.58 -18.32 14.15
CA MET A 141 -6.87 -17.95 13.59
C MET A 141 -7.90 -19.06 13.80
N SER A 142 -9.10 -18.71 14.25
CA SER A 142 -10.25 -19.61 14.34
C SER A 142 -11.37 -19.17 13.42
N ALA A 143 -12.26 -20.10 13.03
CA ALA A 143 -13.46 -19.76 12.28
C ALA A 143 -14.32 -18.72 13.02
N VAL A 144 -14.44 -18.84 14.35
CA VAL A 144 -15.23 -17.94 15.21
C VAL A 144 -14.66 -16.52 15.20
N SER A 145 -13.34 -16.36 15.31
CA SER A 145 -12.70 -15.05 15.32
C SER A 145 -12.60 -14.40 13.92
N SER A 146 -12.66 -15.20 12.86
CA SER A 146 -12.36 -14.75 11.50
C SER A 146 -13.28 -13.63 11.00
N VAL A 147 -14.58 -13.72 11.27
CA VAL A 147 -15.59 -12.77 10.76
C VAL A 147 -15.41 -11.40 11.41
N ASP A 148 -15.32 -11.34 12.73
CA ASP A 148 -15.14 -10.09 13.47
C ASP A 148 -13.81 -9.41 13.16
N LEU A 149 -12.72 -10.19 13.06
CA LEU A 149 -11.41 -9.67 12.65
C LEU A 149 -11.45 -9.09 11.22
N TYR A 150 -12.21 -9.72 10.33
CA TYR A 150 -12.43 -9.20 8.98
C TYR A 150 -13.26 -7.90 8.99
N LEU A 151 -14.26 -7.78 9.87
CA LEU A 151 -15.02 -6.53 10.03
C LEU A 151 -14.11 -5.38 10.52
N ILE A 152 -13.29 -5.63 11.55
CA ILE A 152 -12.29 -4.65 12.03
C ILE A 152 -11.34 -4.26 10.89
N THR A 153 -10.85 -5.25 10.14
CA THR A 153 -9.96 -5.04 8.99
C THR A 153 -10.61 -4.16 7.93
N SER A 154 -11.86 -4.43 7.58
CA SER A 154 -12.60 -3.71 6.55
C SER A 154 -12.84 -2.26 6.95
N GLU A 155 -13.28 -2.02 8.19
CA GLU A 155 -13.58 -0.68 8.71
C GLU A 155 -12.32 0.20 8.80
N GLU A 156 -11.20 -0.36 9.25
CA GLU A 156 -9.92 0.34 9.29
C GLU A 156 -9.33 0.56 7.88
N SER A 157 -9.55 -0.37 6.95
CA SER A 157 -9.15 -0.20 5.54
C SER A 157 -9.92 0.93 4.87
N MET A 158 -11.21 1.06 5.18
CA MET A 158 -12.03 2.20 4.74
C MET A 158 -11.51 3.52 5.27
N THR A 159 -11.25 3.56 6.58
CA THR A 159 -10.67 4.74 7.23
C THR A 159 -9.32 5.13 6.60
N PHE A 160 -8.50 4.15 6.24
CA PHE A 160 -7.24 4.38 5.53
C PHE A 160 -7.46 5.00 4.14
N ILE A 161 -8.37 4.44 3.33
CA ILE A 161 -8.69 4.96 1.99
C ILE A 161 -9.17 6.41 2.07
N ASP A 162 -10.10 6.71 2.99
CA ASP A 162 -10.68 8.05 3.12
C ASP A 162 -9.64 9.11 3.50
N LYS A 163 -8.68 8.75 4.36
CA LYS A 163 -7.61 9.67 4.80
C LYS A 163 -6.54 9.88 3.72
N VAL A 164 -6.19 8.81 3.00
CA VAL A 164 -5.15 8.86 1.96
C VAL A 164 -5.68 9.47 0.67
N PHE A 165 -6.91 9.15 0.29
CA PHE A 165 -7.55 9.55 -0.95
C PHE A 165 -8.87 10.32 -0.72
N PRO A 166 -8.85 11.53 -0.12
CA PRO A 166 -10.08 12.29 0.14
C PRO A 166 -10.92 12.62 -1.09
N VAL A 167 -10.33 12.56 -2.29
CA VAL A 167 -11.06 12.74 -3.56
C VAL A 167 -12.11 11.64 -3.78
N LEU A 168 -11.85 10.43 -3.29
CA LEU A 168 -12.76 9.29 -3.42
C LEU A 168 -14.01 9.47 -2.55
N ASN A 169 -13.97 10.36 -1.55
CA ASN A 169 -15.14 10.71 -0.75
C ASN A 169 -16.25 11.37 -1.57
N ARG A 170 -15.93 11.87 -2.78
CA ARG A 170 -16.87 12.50 -3.71
C ARG A 170 -17.60 11.49 -4.62
N LEU A 171 -17.16 10.24 -4.63
CA LEU A 171 -17.81 9.18 -5.41
C LEU A 171 -19.21 8.87 -4.89
N SER A 172 -20.05 8.33 -5.77
CA SER A 172 -21.36 7.82 -5.39
C SER A 172 -21.23 6.62 -4.44
N ALA A 173 -22.26 6.30 -3.66
CA ALA A 173 -22.22 5.13 -2.78
C ALA A 173 -21.93 3.80 -3.53
N PRO A 174 -22.53 3.53 -4.72
CA PRO A 174 -22.19 2.35 -5.52
C PRO A 174 -20.72 2.32 -6.01
N ASP A 175 -20.17 3.46 -6.40
CA ASP A 175 -18.77 3.55 -6.85
C ASP A 175 -17.80 3.33 -5.70
N LYS A 176 -18.14 3.86 -4.51
CA LYS A 176 -17.38 3.59 -3.27
C LYS A 176 -17.43 2.10 -2.96
N ASP A 177 -18.62 1.49 -2.94
CA ASP A 177 -18.77 0.05 -2.67
C ASP A 177 -17.95 -0.82 -3.65
N SER A 178 -17.96 -0.48 -4.93
CA SER A 178 -17.16 -1.19 -5.95
C SER A 178 -15.65 -1.05 -5.69
N LEU A 179 -15.19 0.17 -5.40
CA LEU A 179 -13.79 0.42 -5.02
C LEU A 179 -13.38 -0.40 -3.78
N CYS A 180 -14.27 -0.51 -2.79
CA CYS A 180 -14.02 -1.27 -1.57
C CYS A 180 -13.85 -2.76 -1.88
N LYS A 181 -14.78 -3.33 -2.64
CA LYS A 181 -14.78 -4.74 -3.04
C LYS A 181 -13.52 -5.12 -3.82
N ASP A 182 -13.06 -4.25 -4.72
CA ASP A 182 -11.90 -4.52 -5.57
C ASP A 182 -10.55 -4.31 -4.88
N TYR A 183 -10.52 -3.52 -3.80
CA TYR A 183 -9.29 -3.08 -3.14
C TYR A 183 -9.05 -3.75 -1.78
N ILE A 184 -10.06 -3.87 -0.92
CA ILE A 184 -9.87 -4.33 0.47
C ILE A 184 -9.28 -5.74 0.50
N VAL A 185 -9.78 -6.65 -0.34
CA VAL A 185 -9.26 -8.02 -0.45
C VAL A 185 -7.79 -8.02 -0.88
N LYS A 186 -7.44 -7.22 -1.89
CA LYS A 186 -6.05 -7.11 -2.36
C LYS A 186 -5.13 -6.50 -1.31
N LEU A 187 -5.59 -5.45 -0.62
CA LEU A 187 -4.85 -4.83 0.48
C LEU A 187 -4.63 -5.84 1.60
N HIS A 188 -5.64 -6.63 1.95
CA HIS A 188 -5.54 -7.67 2.98
C HIS A 188 -4.52 -8.74 2.60
N ILE A 189 -4.52 -9.23 1.35
CA ILE A 189 -3.51 -10.17 0.85
C ILE A 189 -2.10 -9.57 0.93
N ILE A 190 -1.92 -8.31 0.51
CA ILE A 190 -0.62 -7.63 0.56
C ILE A 190 -0.14 -7.48 2.01
N VAL A 191 -1.03 -7.08 2.92
CA VAL A 191 -0.72 -6.93 4.35
C VAL A 191 -0.38 -8.27 4.98
N SER A 192 -1.15 -9.33 4.66
CA SER A 192 -0.91 -10.70 5.09
C SER A 192 0.49 -11.15 4.69
N TYR A 193 0.83 -11.03 3.40
CA TYR A 193 2.15 -11.39 2.87
C TYR A 193 3.26 -10.59 3.56
N TYR A 194 3.11 -9.26 3.63
CA TYR A 194 4.10 -8.38 4.25
C TYR A 194 4.37 -8.72 5.71
N LEU A 195 3.31 -8.92 6.51
CA LEU A 195 3.44 -9.22 7.93
C LEU A 195 4.01 -10.62 8.15
N THR A 196 3.61 -11.60 7.35
CA THR A 196 4.15 -12.97 7.43
C THR A 196 5.65 -12.96 7.17
N GLN A 197 6.09 -12.33 6.08
CA GLN A 197 7.51 -12.18 5.76
C GLN A 197 8.27 -11.42 6.85
N LYS A 198 7.66 -10.37 7.42
CA LYS A 198 8.30 -9.52 8.43
C LYS A 198 8.44 -10.19 9.80
N LEU A 199 7.45 -10.96 10.20
CA LEU A 199 7.39 -11.56 11.54
C LEU A 199 8.06 -12.93 11.58
N PHE A 200 7.78 -13.78 10.59
CA PHE A 200 8.26 -15.16 10.57
C PHE A 200 9.38 -15.39 9.56
N GLY A 201 9.39 -14.65 8.45
CA GLY A 201 10.32 -14.91 7.34
C GLY A 201 10.07 -16.24 6.62
N ASP A 202 8.98 -16.92 6.97
CA ASP A 202 8.53 -18.21 6.44
C ASP A 202 7.10 -18.03 5.90
N LEU A 203 6.96 -18.12 4.58
CA LEU A 203 5.69 -18.01 3.86
C LEU A 203 5.07 -19.37 3.53
N ASP A 204 5.82 -20.47 3.75
CA ASP A 204 5.38 -21.81 3.41
C ASP A 204 4.54 -22.39 4.56
N LYS A 205 4.90 -22.08 5.80
CA LYS A 205 4.25 -22.66 6.98
C LYS A 205 3.30 -21.71 7.70
N LYS A 206 3.53 -20.41 7.61
CA LYS A 206 2.79 -19.38 8.35
C LYS A 206 2.08 -18.48 7.37
N MET A 207 0.90 -18.01 7.74
CA MET A 207 0.17 -16.99 6.99
C MET A 207 -0.60 -16.10 7.95
N MET A 208 -0.11 -14.87 8.15
CA MET A 208 -0.81 -13.85 8.94
C MET A 208 -2.19 -13.59 8.31
N SER A 209 -3.26 -13.84 9.06
CA SER A 209 -4.64 -13.64 8.61
C SER A 209 -5.24 -12.35 9.14
N SER A 210 -4.65 -11.79 10.19
CA SER A 210 -4.91 -10.42 10.66
C SER A 210 -3.60 -9.78 11.16
N VAL A 211 -3.64 -8.66 11.89
CA VAL A 211 -2.39 -8.11 12.48
C VAL A 211 -1.99 -8.81 13.79
N VAL A 212 -2.85 -9.67 14.32
CA VAL A 212 -2.66 -10.41 15.58
C VAL A 212 -2.92 -11.92 15.45
N THR A 213 -3.42 -12.39 14.31
CA THR A 213 -3.74 -13.80 14.08
C THR A 213 -3.06 -14.36 12.85
N CYS A 214 -2.83 -15.67 12.84
CA CYS A 214 -2.10 -16.36 11.80
C CYS A 214 -2.61 -17.81 11.64
N TYR A 215 -2.59 -18.29 10.40
CA TYR A 215 -2.69 -19.70 10.07
C TYR A 215 -1.30 -20.33 10.11
N ASP A 216 -1.23 -21.56 10.59
CA ASP A 216 -0.01 -22.29 10.83
C ASP A 216 -0.20 -23.74 10.40
N THR A 217 0.49 -24.15 9.34
CA THR A 217 0.38 -25.50 8.79
C THR A 217 0.88 -26.57 9.74
N GLU A 218 1.64 -26.21 10.76
CA GLU A 218 2.12 -27.13 11.81
C GLU A 218 1.04 -27.40 12.87
N ILE A 219 -0.05 -26.62 12.88
CA ILE A 219 -1.19 -26.86 13.75
C ILE A 219 -2.11 -27.91 13.11
N PRO A 220 -2.51 -28.96 13.86
CA PRO A 220 -3.34 -30.02 13.31
C PRO A 220 -4.62 -29.49 12.66
N PHE A 221 -4.99 -30.05 11.51
CA PHE A 221 -6.19 -29.66 10.78
C PHE A 221 -7.47 -29.70 11.65
N ASP A 222 -7.58 -30.72 12.51
CA ASP A 222 -8.67 -30.88 13.47
C ASP A 222 -8.83 -29.69 14.44
N TYR A 223 -7.77 -28.90 14.66
CA TYR A 223 -7.87 -27.68 15.46
C TYR A 223 -8.67 -26.59 14.73
N TYR A 224 -8.46 -26.45 13.41
CA TYR A 224 -9.19 -25.49 12.59
C TYR A 224 -10.61 -25.97 12.27
N TYR A 225 -10.80 -27.29 12.13
CA TYR A 225 -12.06 -27.91 11.71
C TYR A 225 -12.39 -29.16 12.56
N PRO A 226 -12.74 -29.00 13.85
CA PRO A 226 -12.90 -30.12 14.77
C PRO A 226 -14.03 -31.10 14.43
N GLU A 227 -15.00 -30.67 13.61
CA GLU A 227 -16.15 -31.49 13.19
C GLU A 227 -16.09 -31.93 11.71
N ASP A 228 -15.10 -31.47 10.93
CA ASP A 228 -15.01 -31.77 9.50
C ASP A 228 -14.15 -33.01 9.24
N LYS A 229 -14.74 -34.19 9.47
CA LYS A 229 -14.11 -35.48 9.14
C LYS A 229 -14.06 -35.76 7.63
N GLY A 230 -14.86 -35.05 6.83
CA GLY A 230 -15.05 -35.35 5.41
C GLY A 230 -13.89 -34.89 4.53
N ASN A 231 -13.28 -33.75 4.88
CA ASN A 231 -12.22 -33.15 4.09
C ASN A 231 -10.80 -33.38 4.64
N LYS A 232 -10.67 -34.04 5.80
CA LYS A 232 -9.39 -34.25 6.49
C LYS A 232 -8.34 -34.91 5.60
N GLU A 233 -8.69 -35.99 4.91
CA GLU A 233 -7.78 -36.72 4.00
C GLU A 233 -7.35 -35.89 2.76
N PHE A 234 -8.08 -34.85 2.39
CA PHE A 234 -7.73 -33.98 1.27
C PHE A 234 -6.69 -32.93 1.68
N PHE A 235 -6.80 -32.39 2.90
CA PHE A 235 -5.90 -31.35 3.42
C PHE A 235 -4.62 -31.91 4.08
N GLU A 236 -4.60 -33.18 4.47
CA GLU A 236 -3.40 -33.87 5.00
C GLU A 236 -2.47 -34.43 3.91
N ARG A 237 -2.85 -34.39 2.62
CA ARG A 237 -2.03 -34.80 1.46
C ARG A 237 -1.18 -33.65 0.93
#